data_AF-A0A3B9T5Z4-F1
#
_entry.id   AF-A0A3B9T5Z4-F1
#
_cell.length_a   1.000
_cell.length_b   1.000
_cell.length_c   1.000
_cell.angle_alpha   90.00
_cell.angle_beta   90.00
_cell.angle_gamma   90.00
#
_symmetry.space_group_name_H-M   'P 1'
#
loop_
_entity.id
_entity.type
_entity.pdbx_description
1 polymer ?
#
loop_
_entity_poly.entity_id
_entity_poly.type
_entity_poly.pdbx_seq_one_letter_code
_entity_poly.pdbx_strand_id
1 'polypeptide(L)' 'MAVVFERPHSLCDVRLHYCAGCTHGIIHRLVAEVIDEMGIEGTTVGVCPVGCSVFAYNYFNCDMIEAPHG' A
#
# COMPACT_ATOMS: atom_id res chain seq x y z
N MET A 1 -2.58 27.33 -6.25
CA MET A 1 -3.52 26.19 -6.38
C MET A 1 -3.31 25.34 -5.15
N ALA A 2 -4.35 25.03 -4.37
CA ALA A 2 -4.20 24.20 -3.18
C ALA A 2 -3.84 22.76 -3.60
N VAL A 3 -2.91 22.12 -2.90
CA VAL A 3 -2.65 20.70 -3.07
C VAL A 3 -3.83 19.96 -2.45
N VAL A 4 -4.61 19.27 -3.28
CA VAL A 4 -5.80 18.51 -2.84
C VAL A 4 -5.44 17.08 -2.46
N PHE A 5 -4.31 16.60 -2.97
CA PHE A 5 -3.85 15.24 -2.78
C PHE A 5 -2.33 15.18 -2.90
N GLU A 6 -1.70 14.44 -2.00
CA GLU A 6 -0.28 14.09 -2.02
C GLU A 6 -0.11 12.58 -1.86
N ARG A 7 1.03 12.04 -2.30
CA ARG A 7 1.30 10.62 -2.12
C ARG A 7 1.40 10.31 -0.62
N PRO A 8 0.72 9.27 -0.12
CA PRO A 8 0.83 8.83 1.28
C PRO A 8 2.28 8.49 1.63
N HIS A 9 2.72 8.87 2.83
CA HIS A 9 4.05 8.55 3.35
C HIS A 9 4.23 7.05 3.54
N SER A 10 3.18 6.35 3.99
CA SER A 10 3.15 4.89 4.10
C SER A 10 3.22 4.15 2.76
N LEU A 11 3.28 4.83 1.62
CA LEU A 11 3.38 4.23 0.28
C LEU A 11 4.65 4.68 -0.45
N CYS A 12 5.57 3.74 -0.68
CA CYS A 12 6.84 3.95 -1.38
C CYS A 12 6.66 4.59 -2.76
N ASP A 13 7.60 5.46 -3.15
CA ASP A 13 7.65 6.06 -4.50
C ASP A 13 8.25 5.08 -5.53
N VAL A 14 7.52 4.00 -5.76
CA VAL A 14 7.88 2.94 -6.72
C VAL A 14 6.75 2.73 -7.73
N ARG A 15 7.10 2.20 -8.89
CA ARG A 15 6.13 1.83 -9.91
C ARG A 15 5.36 0.58 -9.46
N LEU A 16 4.04 0.70 -9.39
CA LEU A 16 3.17 -0.46 -9.20
C LEU A 16 3.07 -1.28 -10.50
N HIS A 17 3.04 -2.61 -10.36
CA HIS A 17 2.97 -3.53 -11.50
C HIS A 17 1.54 -3.75 -12.04
N TYR A 18 0.53 -3.12 -11.43
CA TYR A 18 -0.87 -3.38 -11.74
C TYR A 18 -1.26 -2.96 -13.16
N CYS A 19 -2.13 -3.76 -13.78
CA CYS A 19 -2.69 -3.47 -15.09
C CYS A 19 -3.47 -2.15 -15.09
N ALA A 20 -3.52 -1.47 -16.25
CA ALA A 20 -4.38 -0.31 -16.42
C ALA A 20 -5.85 -0.66 -16.15
N GLY A 21 -6.54 0.17 -15.36
CA GLY A 21 -7.92 -0.08 -14.93
C GLY A 21 -8.08 -1.03 -13.74
N CYS A 22 -6.99 -1.64 -13.25
CA CYS A 22 -7.01 -2.46 -12.06
C CYS A 22 -7.12 -1.60 -10.79
N THR A 23 -7.95 -2.01 -9.83
CA THR A 23 -8.22 -1.22 -8.62
C THR A 23 -7.19 -1.41 -7.51
N HIS A 24 -6.27 -2.38 -7.60
CA HIS A 24 -5.27 -2.62 -6.56
C HIS A 24 -4.43 -1.39 -6.21
N GLY A 25 -4.03 -0.59 -7.21
CA GLY A 25 -3.27 0.64 -6.96
C GLY A 25 -4.06 1.69 -6.18
N ILE A 26 -5.37 1.80 -6.45
CA ILE A 26 -6.28 2.68 -5.68
C ILE A 26 -6.44 2.14 -4.27
N ILE A 27 -6.66 0.83 -4.10
CA ILE A 27 -6.82 0.19 -2.79
C ILE A 27 -5.56 0.40 -1.94
N HIS A 28 -4.36 0.19 -2.49
CA HIS A 28 -3.12 0.42 -1.75
C HIS A 28 -2.98 1.87 -1.30
N ARG A 29 -3.31 2.82 -2.17
CA ARG A 29 -3.29 4.24 -1.83
C ARG A 29 -4.24 4.55 -0.68
N LEU A 30 -5.49 4.09 -0.76
CA LEU A 30 -6.50 4.31 0.29
C LEU A 30 -6.07 3.70 1.62
N VAL A 31 -5.50 2.49 1.61
CA VAL A 31 -4.99 1.86 2.84
C VAL A 31 -3.83 2.67 3.42
N ALA A 32 -2.91 3.17 2.59
CA ALA A 32 -1.79 3.99 3.05
C ALA A 32 -2.26 5.35 3.59
N GLU A 33 -3.24 6.00 2.96
CA GLU A 33 -3.88 7.22 3.47
C GLU A 33 -4.42 6.99 4.88
N VAL A 34 -5.12 5.88 5.12
CA VAL A 34 -5.67 5.55 6.45
C VAL A 34 -4.56 5.26 7.48
N ILE A 35 -3.47 4.57 7.09
CA ILE A 35 -2.32 4.33 7.97
C ILE A 35 -1.70 5.66 8.42
N ASP A 36 -1.53 6.60 7.48
CA ASP A 36 -0.98 7.93 7.74
C ASP A 36 -1.93 8.77 8.61
N GLU A 37 -3.23 8.81 8.29
CA GLU A 37 -4.26 9.52 9.06
C GLU A 37 -4.35 9.02 10.51
N MET A 38 -4.16 7.73 10.72
CA MET A 38 -4.13 7.13 12.05
C MET A 38 -2.78 7.29 12.75
N GLY A 39 -1.72 7.68 12.04
CA GLY A 39 -0.37 7.80 12.59
C GLY A 39 0.25 6.48 13.05
N ILE A 40 -0.11 5.36 12.40
CA ILE A 40 0.27 3.99 12.83
C ILE A 40 1.34 3.33 11.95
N GLU A 41 1.97 4.04 11.03
CA GLU A 41 3.00 3.48 10.13
C GLU A 41 4.10 2.72 10.90
N GLY A 42 4.64 3.33 11.97
CA GLY A 42 5.73 2.75 12.77
C GLY A 42 5.34 1.56 13.66
N THR A 43 4.06 1.20 13.73
CA THR A 43 3.54 0.05 14.50
C THR A 43 2.73 -0.92 13.65
N THR A 44 2.63 -0.68 12.34
CA THR A 44 1.87 -1.52 11.42
C THR A 44 2.76 -2.63 10.87
N VAL A 45 2.25 -3.87 10.89
CA VAL A 45 2.84 -5.00 10.16
C VAL A 45 1.79 -5.52 9.18
N GLY A 46 2.13 -5.56 7.89
CA GLY A 46 1.26 -6.06 6.84
C GLY A 46 1.35 -7.56 6.63
N VAL A 47 0.26 -8.15 6.15
CA VAL A 47 0.22 -9.53 5.68
C VAL A 47 -0.23 -9.53 4.21
N CYS A 48 0.69 -9.85 3.31
CA CYS A 48 0.46 -9.91 1.88
C CYS A 48 -0.24 -11.22 1.51
N PRO A 49 -1.33 -11.17 0.72
CA PRO A 49 -2.00 -12.37 0.24
C PRO A 49 -1.28 -12.95 -0.97
N VAL A 50 -1.62 -14.19 -1.35
CA VAL A 50 -1.21 -14.77 -2.64
C VAL A 50 -2.07 -14.21 -3.77
N GLY A 51 -1.45 -13.65 -4.81
CA GLY A 51 -2.13 -13.10 -6.00
C GLY A 51 -1.44 -11.87 -6.57
N CYS A 52 -2.14 -11.06 -7.38
CA CYS A 52 -1.57 -9.82 -7.92
C CYS A 52 -1.10 -8.88 -6.80
N SER A 53 -1.84 -8.80 -5.69
CA SER A 53 -1.48 -7.94 -4.55
C SER A 53 -0.36 -8.47 -3.66
N VAL A 54 0.24 -9.63 -3.97
CA VAL A 54 1.33 -10.21 -3.17
C VAL A 54 2.49 -9.24 -3.02
N PHE A 55 2.75 -8.44 -4.04
CA PHE A 55 3.84 -7.48 -4.07
C PHE A 55 3.63 -6.24 -3.18
N ALA A 56 2.58 -6.21 -2.35
CA ALA A 56 2.33 -5.11 -1.40
C ALA A 56 3.53 -4.86 -0.47
N TYR A 57 4.33 -5.88 -0.14
CA TYR A 57 5.57 -5.74 0.62
C TYR A 57 6.65 -4.88 -0.07
N ASN A 58 6.54 -4.63 -1.38
CA ASN A 58 7.41 -3.70 -2.11
C ASN A 58 6.85 -2.27 -2.15
N TYR A 59 5.60 -2.07 -1.74
CA TYR A 59 4.84 -0.84 -1.99
C TYR A 59 4.59 -0.06 -0.72
N PHE A 60 4.35 -0.74 0.40
CA PHE A 60 4.13 -0.07 1.67
C PHE A 60 5.45 0.14 2.41
N ASN A 61 5.55 1.27 3.10
CA ASN A 61 6.70 1.63 3.90
C ASN A 61 6.60 1.06 5.34
N CYS A 62 6.12 -0.17 5.46
CA CYS A 62 6.04 -0.89 6.74
C CYS A 62 6.44 -2.36 6.56
N ASP A 63 6.78 -3.02 7.66
CA ASP A 63 7.19 -4.42 7.62
C ASP A 63 6.03 -5.29 7.12
N MET A 64 6.31 -6.21 6.20
CA MET A 64 5.30 -7.09 5.62
C MET A 64 5.78 -8.53 5.55
N ILE A 65 4.86 -9.47 5.76
CA ILE A 65 5.06 -10.90 5.54
C ILE A 65 4.12 -11.41 4.46
N GLU A 66 4.54 -12.40 3.69
CA GLU A 66 3.67 -13.12 2.76
C GLU A 66 3.01 -14.30 3.46
N ALA A 67 1.69 -14.39 3.40
CA ALA A 67 0.93 -15.53 3.91
C ALA A 67 0.81 -16.64 2.85
N PRO A 68 0.69 -17.92 3.27
CA PRO A 68 0.32 -18.99 2.34
C PRO A 68 -1.06 -18.74 1.73
N HIS A 69 -1.35 -19.42 0.62
CA HIS A 69 -2.67 -19.32 0.01
C HIS A 69 -3.74 -19.96 0.91
N GLY A 70 -4.76 -19.18 1.30
CA GLY A 70 -5.84 -19.60 2.19
C GLY A 70 -5.75 -18.90 3.54
#